data_AF-A0A9E4RRD9-F1
#
_entry.id   AF-A0A9E4RRD9-F1
#
_cell.length_a   1.000
_cell.length_b   1.000
_cell.length_c   1.000
_cell.angle_alpha   90.00
_cell.angle_beta   90.00
_cell.angle_gamma   90.00
#
_symmetry.space_group_name_H-M   'P 1'
#
loop_
_entity.id
_entity.type
_entity.pdbx_description
1 polymer ?
#
loop_
_entity_poly.entity_id
_entity_poly.type
_entity_poly.pdbx_seq_one_letter_code
_entity_poly.pdbx_strand_id
1 'polypeptide(L)' 'MAQMPAGQAIIEALRAEGVEYVFGLVGTTTNSIVTEMYGRTDIQFVDTRHEEGAAFMAYGYAKA' A
#
# COMPACT_ATOMS: atom_id res chain seq x y z
N MET A 1 -18.80 18.28 -5.75
CA MET A 1 -17.80 17.68 -4.85
C MET A 1 -16.69 17.11 -5.71
N ALA A 2 -15.42 17.33 -5.38
CA ALA A 2 -14.34 16.64 -6.07
C ALA A 2 -14.45 15.14 -5.76
N GLN A 3 -14.40 14.30 -6.78
CA GLN A 3 -14.55 12.85 -6.65
C GLN A 3 -13.16 12.22 -6.83
N MET A 4 -12.69 11.52 -5.80
CA MET A 4 -11.40 10.83 -5.80
C MET A 4 -11.64 9.31 -5.96
N PRO A 5 -10.87 8.60 -6.80
CA PRO A 5 -10.90 7.14 -6.84
C PRO A 5 -10.65 6.54 -5.46
N ALA A 6 -11.34 5.46 -5.12
CA ALA A 6 -11.24 4.84 -3.79
C ALA A 6 -9.81 4.36 -3.47
N GLY A 7 -9.11 3.80 -4.45
CA GLY A 7 -7.70 3.39 -4.28
C GLY A 7 -6.81 4.58 -3.94
N GLN A 8 -6.97 5.69 -4.66
CA GLN A 8 -6.23 6.92 -4.38
C GLN A 8 -6.52 7.44 -2.97
N ALA A 9 -7.78 7.42 -2.55
CA ALA A 9 -8.16 7.85 -1.20
C ALA A 9 -7.51 7.01 -0.10
N ILE A 10 -7.38 5.69 -0.30
CA ILE A 10 -6.68 4.79 0.64
C ILE A 10 -5.20 5.16 0.73
N ILE A 11 -4.52 5.30 -0.41
CA ILE A 11 -3.08 5.60 -0.45
C ILE A 11 -2.78 6.99 0.11
N GLU A 12 -3.60 8.00 -0.18
CA GLU A 12 -3.42 9.34 0.40
C GLU A 12 -3.65 9.36 1.91
N ALA A 13 -4.61 8.59 2.43
CA ALA A 13 -4.81 8.46 3.87
C ALA A 13 -3.60 7.80 4.55
N LEU A 14 -3.10 6.69 4.02
CA LEU A 14 -1.92 6.00 4.56
C LEU A 14 -0.67 6.90 4.52
N ARG A 15 -0.45 7.58 3.41
CA ARG A 15 0.67 8.53 3.27
C ARG A 15 0.57 9.68 4.28
N ALA A 16 -0.62 10.23 4.50
CA ALA A 16 -0.84 11.32 5.46
C ALA A 16 -0.48 10.91 6.90
N GLU A 17 -0.64 9.62 7.24
CA GLU A 17 -0.23 9.02 8.52
C GLU A 17 1.25 8.63 8.56
N GLY A 18 2.03 8.95 7.51
CA GLY A 18 3.47 8.68 7.45
C GLY A 18 3.84 7.25 7.03
N VAL A 19 2.92 6.50 6.42
CA VAL A 19 3.23 5.17 5.88
C VAL A 19 4.07 5.31 4.61
N GLU A 20 5.28 4.76 4.64
CA GLU A 20 6.22 4.76 3.50
C GLU A 20 6.17 3.47 2.68
N TYR A 21 5.77 2.34 3.29
CA TYR A 21 5.76 1.02 2.65
C TYR A 21 4.45 0.28 2.88
N VAL A 22 3.91 -0.28 1.80
CA VAL A 22 2.74 -1.17 1.80
C VAL A 22 3.17 -2.55 1.32
N PHE A 23 3.12 -3.55 2.19
CA PHE A 23 3.46 -4.94 1.86
C PHE A 23 2.22 -5.70 1.45
N GLY A 24 2.28 -6.49 0.37
CA GLY A 24 1.14 -7.31 -0.02
C GLY A 24 1.38 -8.18 -1.25
N LEU A 25 0.35 -8.90 -1.64
CA LEU A 25 0.28 -9.62 -2.90
C LEU A 25 -0.84 -8.99 -3.74
N VAL A 26 -0.53 -8.62 -4.97
CA VAL A 26 -1.53 -8.00 -5.85
C VAL A 26 -2.53 -9.05 -6.35
N GLY A 27 -3.81 -8.69 -6.31
CA GLY A 27 -4.90 -9.47 -6.88
C GLY A 27 -5.90 -8.57 -7.61
N THR A 28 -6.85 -9.16 -8.33
CA THR A 28 -7.84 -8.42 -9.13
C THR A 28 -8.61 -7.38 -8.30
N THR A 29 -8.87 -7.69 -7.03
CA THR A 29 -9.62 -6.84 -6.10
C THR A 29 -8.78 -5.73 -5.48
N THR A 30 -7.45 -5.86 -5.44
CA THR A 30 -6.52 -4.88 -4.85
C THR A 30 -5.76 -4.07 -5.89
N ASN A 31 -5.84 -4.43 -7.17
CA ASN A 31 -5.09 -3.80 -8.25
C ASN A 31 -5.27 -2.27 -8.28
N SER A 32 -6.51 -1.78 -8.15
CA SER A 32 -6.81 -0.34 -8.15
C SER A 32 -6.23 0.43 -6.97
N ILE A 33 -5.77 -0.24 -5.92
CA ILE A 33 -5.05 0.38 -4.78
C ILE A 33 -3.55 0.35 -5.08
N VAL A 34 -3.03 -0.79 -5.54
CA VAL A 34 -1.60 -0.97 -5.81
C VAL A 34 -1.11 -0.04 -6.91
N THR A 35 -1.90 0.14 -7.98
CA THR A 35 -1.51 1.00 -9.11
C THR A 35 -1.38 2.47 -8.74
N GLU A 36 -2.02 2.92 -7.67
CA GLU A 36 -1.91 4.31 -7.18
C GLU A 36 -0.52 4.62 -6.59
N MET A 37 0.28 3.59 -6.29
CA MET A 37 1.67 3.72 -5.85
C MET A 37 2.70 3.63 -6.98
N TYR A 38 2.26 3.42 -8.23
CA TYR A 38 3.19 3.28 -9.36
C TYR A 38 3.96 4.59 -9.62
N GLY A 39 5.29 4.52 -9.59
CA GLY A 39 6.18 5.67 -9.81
C GLY A 39 6.30 6.64 -8.63
N ARG A 40 5.68 6.34 -7.50
CA ARG A 40 5.79 7.12 -6.27
C ARG A 40 7.05 6.75 -5.49
N THR A 41 7.60 7.75 -4.81
CA THR A 41 8.75 7.60 -3.89
C THR A 41 8.38 7.95 -2.45
N ASP A 42 7.20 8.52 -2.23
CA ASP A 42 6.66 8.93 -0.93
C ASP A 42 5.86 7.82 -0.24
N ILE A 43 5.39 6.83 -1.01
CA ILE A 43 4.78 5.59 -0.51
C ILE A 43 4.96 4.49 -1.57
N GLN A 44 5.48 3.33 -1.17
CA GLN A 44 5.93 2.29 -2.10
C GLN A 44 5.27 0.94 -1.81
N PHE A 45 4.87 0.24 -2.88
CA PHE A 45 4.38 -1.13 -2.78
C PHE A 45 5.54 -2.12 -2.79
N VAL A 46 5.55 -3.03 -1.81
CA VAL A 46 6.48 -4.15 -1.73
C VAL A 46 5.70 -5.43 -2.05
N ASP A 47 5.91 -5.95 -3.26
CA ASP A 47 5.31 -7.20 -3.71
C ASP A 47 5.89 -8.39 -2.95
N THR A 48 5.01 -9.27 -2.48
CA THR A 48 5.36 -10.43 -1.67
C THR A 48 4.84 -11.70 -2.32
N ARG A 49 5.37 -12.86 -1.90
CA ARG A 49 4.94 -14.16 -2.43
C ARG A 49 3.75 -14.77 -1.71
N HIS A 50 3.44 -14.29 -0.51
CA HIS A 50 2.40 -14.82 0.36
C HIS A 50 1.92 -13.74 1.33
N GLU A 51 0.62 -13.65 1.53
CA GLU A 51 -0.03 -12.61 2.33
C GLU A 51 0.37 -12.68 3.81
N GLU A 52 0.57 -13.88 4.34
CA GLU A 52 1.09 -14.07 5.70
C GLU A 52 2.50 -13.49 5.85
N GLY A 53 3.36 -13.67 4.83
CA GLY A 53 4.69 -13.07 4.80
C GLY A 53 4.63 -11.55 4.78
N ALA A 54 3.71 -10.97 3.99
CA ALA A 54 3.46 -9.53 3.98
C ALA A 54 3.05 -9.01 5.37
N ALA A 55 2.18 -9.72 6.08
CA ALA A 55 1.75 -9.35 7.42
C ALA A 55 2.92 -9.36 8.42
N PHE A 56 3.79 -10.38 8.37
CA PHE A 56 4.99 -10.43 9.22
C PHE A 56 6.01 -9.34 8.87
N MET A 57 6.19 -9.04 7.58
CA MET A 57 7.05 -7.93 7.14
C MET A 57 6.53 -6.58 7.65
N ALA A 58 5.23 -6.32 7.50
CA ALA A 58 4.60 -5.10 8.02
C ALA A 58 4.75 -4.99 9.54
N TYR A 59 4.52 -6.08 10.27
CA TYR A 59 4.70 -6.12 11.71
C TYR A 59 6.16 -5.88 12.12
N GLY A 60 7.11 -6.53 11.46
CA GLY A 60 8.53 -6.35 11.73
C GLY A 60 9.00 -4.91 11.46
N TYR A 61 8.59 -4.33 10.32
CA TYR A 61 8.90 -2.94 9.97
C TYR A 61 8.35 -1.95 11.00
N ALA A 62 7.11 -2.14 11.45
CA ALA A 62 6.49 -1.27 12.45
C ALA A 62 7.09 -1.38 13.86
N LYS A 63 7.92 -2.39 14.13
CA LYS A 63 8.56 -2.65 15.44
C LYS A 63 10.04 -2.29 15.50
N ALA A 64 10.68 -2.09 14.35
CA ALA A 64 12.08 -1.68 14.25
C ALA A 64 12.27 -0.22 14.68
#